data_AF-A0AAE0GNU7-F1
#
_entry.id   AF-A0AAE0GNU7-F1
#
_cell.length_a   1.000
_cell.length_b   1.000
_cell.length_c   1.000
_cell.angle_alpha   90.00
_cell.angle_beta   90.00
_cell.angle_gamma   90.00
#
_symmetry.space_group_name_H-M   'P 1'
#
loop_
_entity.id
_entity.type
_entity.pdbx_description
1 polymer ?
#
loop_
_entity_poly.entity_id
_entity_poly.type
_entity_poly.pdbx_seq_one_letter_code
_entity_poly.pdbx_strand_id
1 'polypeptide(L)'
;MREVAKHRYVCVSSGNMHACGPNCLAAVENREELVCPLTGLCVSASYKLSLKSADDDHNPRDVKYSTDGFEIVQTRVKETVQKRALRDVSATKERIANRLSSNDLIQISDRVIRILLWSDKRKSLFHEVRTRRSRAALKRVSHHLRTRTHNKLPVILTDVQSIFITEMQRTDGWITNNPPRNEARVAHLSRQCAEVQRLMLSSTVRKQIRSPIFQLSSKCQMEYFALGMLYIMRDGIASDDGKSMVEKDFFLNKYLPNLNGLHMFDFRKSRFTHATTCIKMAMTLQHNLQSSLT
;
A
#
# COMPACT_ATOMS: atom_id res chain seq x y z
N MET A 1 -5.97 22.71 49.19
CA MET A 1 -5.26 22.30 47.97
C MET A 1 -6.14 22.64 46.78
N ARG A 2 -5.70 23.49 45.84
CA ARG A 2 -6.47 23.82 44.64
C ARG A 2 -6.28 22.71 43.60
N GLU A 3 -7.37 22.10 43.13
CA GLU A 3 -7.31 21.15 42.02
C GLU A 3 -6.93 21.89 40.73
N VAL A 4 -5.78 21.54 40.16
CA VAL A 4 -5.37 22.04 38.83
C VAL A 4 -6.21 21.32 37.78
N ALA A 5 -6.89 22.08 36.92
CA ALA A 5 -7.75 21.54 35.86
C ALA A 5 -6.95 20.60 34.94
N LYS A 6 -7.27 19.30 34.98
CA LYS A 6 -6.65 18.28 34.12
C LYS A 6 -7.41 18.20 32.80
N HIS A 7 -6.70 18.39 31.69
CA HIS A 7 -7.28 18.19 30.36
C HIS A 7 -7.24 16.68 30.04
N ARG A 8 -8.41 16.07 29.80
CA ARG A 8 -8.53 14.65 29.45
C ARG A 8 -8.60 14.50 27.93
N TYR A 9 -7.77 13.63 27.38
CA TYR A 9 -7.75 13.29 25.96
C TYR A 9 -8.01 11.79 25.77
N VAL A 10 -8.76 11.42 24.74
CA VAL A 10 -8.98 10.02 24.37
C VAL A 10 -8.19 9.72 23.10
N CYS A 11 -7.31 8.73 23.15
CA CYS A 11 -6.55 8.30 21.98
C CYS A 11 -7.47 7.58 20.98
N VAL A 12 -7.63 8.13 19.77
CA VAL A 12 -8.57 7.61 18.75
C VAL A 12 -8.23 6.19 18.29
N SER A 13 -6.96 5.79 18.33
CA SER A 13 -6.52 4.46 17.88
C SER A 13 -6.56 3.38 18.96
N SER A 14 -6.52 3.74 20.25
CA SER A 14 -6.46 2.78 21.36
C SER A 14 -7.62 2.89 22.34
N GLY A 15 -8.44 3.94 22.27
CA GLY A 15 -9.53 4.22 23.22
C GLY A 15 -9.06 4.66 24.61
N ASN A 16 -7.76 4.64 24.89
CA ASN A 16 -7.23 4.94 26.22
C ASN A 16 -7.30 6.44 26.54
N MET A 17 -7.78 6.75 27.74
CA MET A 17 -7.81 8.11 28.29
C MET A 17 -6.44 8.49 28.85
N HIS A 18 -5.94 9.66 28.44
CA HIS A 18 -4.71 10.24 28.92
C HIS A 18 -4.96 11.65 29.46
N ALA A 19 -4.60 11.90 30.72
CA ALA A 19 -4.72 13.21 31.34
C ALA A 19 -3.37 13.92 31.28
N CYS A 20 -3.27 15.00 30.52
CA CYS A 20 -2.09 15.85 30.50
C CYS A 20 -2.17 16.89 31.62
N GLY A 21 -1.14 16.94 32.44
CA GLY A 21 -0.96 17.91 33.50
C GLY A 21 0.52 17.97 33.92
N PRO A 22 0.86 18.73 34.98
CA PRO A 22 2.24 18.92 35.44
C PRO A 22 2.99 17.61 35.71
N ASN A 23 2.26 16.56 36.09
CA ASN A 23 2.80 15.24 36.43
C ASN A 23 2.51 14.19 35.36
N CYS A 24 2.51 14.58 34.08
CA CYS A 24 2.27 13.65 32.98
C CYS A 24 3.41 12.60 32.91
N LEU A 25 3.10 11.34 33.24
CA LEU A 25 4.07 10.23 33.24
C LEU A 25 4.61 9.89 31.84
N ALA A 26 3.93 10.33 30.78
CA ALA A 26 4.35 10.13 29.41
C ALA A 26 5.24 11.27 28.88
N ALA A 27 5.45 12.34 29.65
CA ALA A 27 6.24 13.48 29.19
C ALA A 27 7.70 13.09 28.97
N VAL A 28 8.25 13.51 27.83
CA VAL A 28 9.66 13.32 27.48
C VAL A 28 10.32 14.68 27.31
N GLU A 29 11.56 14.79 27.75
CA GLU A 29 12.34 16.00 27.59
C GLU A 29 12.83 16.12 26.14
N ASN A 30 12.54 17.24 25.51
CA ASN A 30 12.96 17.55 24.15
C ASN A 30 13.56 18.96 24.11
N ARG A 31 14.90 19.03 24.04
CA ARG A 31 15.66 20.28 23.88
C ARG A 31 15.17 21.39 24.82
N GLU A 32 15.11 21.08 26.12
CA GLU A 32 14.72 21.99 27.24
C GLU A 32 13.22 22.13 27.54
N GLU A 33 12.33 21.43 26.82
CA GLU A 33 10.90 21.41 27.11
C GLU A 33 10.36 19.99 27.37
N LEU A 34 9.48 19.84 28.37
CA LEU A 34 8.77 18.58 28.63
C LEU A 34 7.54 18.50 27.73
N VAL A 35 7.52 17.54 26.80
CA VAL A 35 6.42 17.37 25.85
C VAL A 35 5.80 16.00 26.02
N CYS A 36 4.46 15.92 26.10
CA CYS A 36 3.77 14.64 26.04
C CYS A 36 3.71 14.16 24.57
N PRO A 37 4.32 13.02 24.19
CA PRO A 37 4.33 12.53 22.82
C PRO A 37 2.97 12.01 22.37
N LEU A 38 2.06 11.71 23.31
CA LEU A 38 0.70 11.25 23.02
C LEU A 38 -0.23 12.40 22.60
N THR A 39 -0.04 13.60 23.15
CA THR A 39 -0.91 14.76 22.89
C THR A 39 -0.21 15.89 22.14
N GLY A 40 1.12 15.89 22.09
CA GLY A 40 1.94 16.96 21.53
C GLY A 40 1.98 18.23 22.39
N LEU A 41 1.46 18.19 23.62
CA LEU A 41 1.41 19.37 24.49
C LEU A 41 2.73 19.55 25.25
N CYS A 42 3.21 20.80 25.27
CA CYS A 42 4.30 21.24 26.12
C CYS A 42 3.79 21.44 27.56
N VAL A 43 4.23 20.57 28.47
CA VAL A 43 3.81 20.50 29.87
C VAL A 43 4.28 21.72 30.66
N SER A 44 5.45 22.28 30.31
CA SER A 44 6.01 23.47 30.97
C SER A 44 5.25 24.76 30.61
N ALA A 45 4.65 24.84 29.42
CA ALA A 45 3.80 25.97 29.02
C ALA A 45 2.50 26.03 29.84
N SER A 46 1.92 24.88 30.20
CA SER A 46 0.77 24.80 31.10
C SER A 46 1.11 25.29 32.52
N TYR A 47 2.37 25.21 32.93
CA TYR A 47 2.85 25.65 34.24
C TYR A 47 3.02 27.18 34.33
N LYS A 48 3.59 27.82 33.28
CA LYS A 48 3.80 29.27 33.24
C LYS A 48 2.50 30.10 33.28
N LEU A 49 1.38 29.51 32.85
CA LEU A 49 0.06 30.14 32.92
C LEU A 49 -0.58 30.08 34.30
N SER A 50 -0.16 29.13 35.15
CA SER A 50 -0.67 29.01 36.51
C SER A 50 0.10 29.88 37.52
N LEU A 51 1.30 30.37 37.15
CA LEU A 51 2.15 31.18 38.01
C LEU A 51 2.01 32.69 37.79
N LYS A 52 1.59 33.14 36.59
CA LYS A 52 1.37 34.58 36.32
C LYS A 52 0.15 35.19 37.01
N SER A 53 -0.60 34.42 37.80
CA SER A 53 -1.74 34.91 38.58
C SER A 53 -1.44 35.01 40.08
N ALA A 54 -0.17 34.97 40.49
CA ALA A 54 0.22 34.94 41.90
C ALA A 54 0.91 36.22 42.41
N ASP A 55 1.44 37.07 41.53
CA ASP A 55 2.29 38.22 41.94
C ASP A 55 1.70 39.61 41.63
N ASP A 56 0.49 39.69 41.06
CA ASP A 56 -0.20 40.98 40.90
C ASP A 56 -1.28 41.13 41.97
N ASP A 57 -1.05 42.09 42.88
CA ASP A 57 -1.90 42.50 43.99
C ASP A 57 -3.15 43.26 43.49
N HIS A 58 -3.83 42.70 42.49
CA HIS A 58 -5.03 43.26 41.89
C HIS A 58 -6.22 42.33 42.13
N ASN A 59 -7.23 42.94 42.74
CA ASN A 59 -8.55 42.42 43.07
C ASN A 59 -9.05 41.34 42.06
N PRO A 60 -9.29 40.08 42.50
CA PRO A 60 -9.52 38.94 41.60
C PRO A 60 -10.92 38.89 40.96
N ARG A 61 -11.61 40.03 40.80
CA ARG A 61 -13.00 40.06 40.31
C ARG A 61 -13.20 40.52 38.88
N ASP A 62 -12.20 41.08 38.19
CA ASP A 62 -12.43 41.65 36.85
C ASP A 62 -11.30 41.40 35.82
N VAL A 63 -10.70 40.20 35.82
CA VAL A 63 -9.89 39.77 34.67
C VAL A 63 -10.79 39.07 33.65
N LYS A 64 -11.39 39.85 32.75
CA LYS A 64 -11.95 39.32 31.50
C LYS A 64 -10.81 38.77 30.66
N TYR A 65 -10.59 37.47 30.72
CA TYR A 65 -9.73 36.76 29.78
C TYR A 65 -10.28 36.99 28.36
N SER A 66 -9.60 37.81 27.57
CA SER A 66 -9.83 37.85 26.12
C SER A 66 -9.37 36.50 25.56
N THR A 67 -10.34 35.64 25.27
CA THR A 67 -10.18 34.34 24.62
C THR A 67 -9.51 34.44 23.25
N ASP A 68 -9.67 35.59 22.59
CA ASP A 68 -9.35 35.76 21.18
C ASP A 68 -7.84 35.86 20.95
N GLY A 69 -7.08 36.47 21.86
CA GLY A 69 -5.61 36.53 21.78
C GLY A 69 -4.95 35.17 22.03
N PHE A 70 -5.57 34.34 22.88
CA PHE A 70 -5.03 33.03 23.29
C PHE A 70 -5.21 31.97 22.20
N GLU A 71 -6.34 31.99 21.50
CA GLU A 71 -6.58 31.12 20.35
C GLU A 71 -5.63 31.44 19.19
N ILE A 72 -5.35 32.71 18.90
CA ILE A 72 -4.49 33.08 17.77
C ILE A 72 -3.03 32.61 17.98
N VAL A 73 -2.51 32.72 19.21
CA VAL A 73 -1.13 32.30 19.52
C VAL A 73 -1.02 30.78 19.63
N GLN A 74 -1.99 30.09 20.24
CA GLN A 74 -2.00 28.62 20.26
C GLN A 74 -2.11 28.03 18.85
N THR A 75 -2.91 28.63 17.98
CA THR A 75 -3.10 28.15 16.61
C THR A 75 -1.82 28.32 15.79
N ARG A 76 -1.14 29.48 15.90
CA ARG A 76 0.12 29.75 15.18
C ARG A 76 1.28 28.87 15.65
N VAL A 77 1.38 28.58 16.95
CA VAL A 77 2.42 27.70 17.52
C VAL A 77 2.13 26.23 17.22
N LYS A 78 0.87 25.78 17.34
CA LYS A 78 0.48 24.41 16.92
C LYS A 78 0.77 24.19 15.45
N GLU A 79 0.47 25.16 14.59
CA GLU A 79 0.77 25.06 13.16
C GLU A 79 2.28 25.01 12.87
N THR A 80 3.10 25.86 13.50
CA THR A 80 4.55 25.86 13.23
C THR A 80 5.26 24.62 13.78
N VAL A 81 4.88 24.16 14.98
CA VAL A 81 5.43 22.93 15.58
C VAL A 81 5.00 21.70 14.79
N GLN A 82 3.72 21.62 14.39
CA GLN A 82 3.23 20.52 13.54
C GLN A 82 3.87 20.54 12.15
N LYS A 83 4.04 21.71 11.52
CA LYS A 83 4.75 21.86 10.24
C LYS A 83 6.24 21.48 10.35
N ARG A 84 6.92 21.79 11.46
CA ARG A 84 8.33 21.41 11.69
C ARG A 84 8.50 19.93 12.01
N ALA A 85 7.67 19.36 12.88
CA ALA A 85 7.67 17.93 13.17
C ALA A 85 7.34 17.09 11.91
N LEU A 86 6.42 17.55 11.07
CA LEU A 86 6.13 16.92 9.77
C LEU A 86 7.31 16.99 8.81
N ARG A 87 8.07 18.11 8.79
CA ARG A 87 9.28 18.25 7.96
C ARG A 87 10.41 17.32 8.42
N ASP A 88 10.66 17.22 9.73
CA ASP A 88 11.72 16.36 10.27
C ASP A 88 11.40 14.87 10.11
N VAL A 89 10.13 14.46 10.27
CA VAL A 89 9.69 13.09 9.98
C VAL A 89 9.77 12.79 8.47
N SER A 90 9.44 13.74 7.61
CA SER A 90 9.58 13.60 6.15
C SER A 90 11.04 13.44 5.73
N ALA A 91 11.95 14.27 6.26
CA ALA A 91 13.38 14.20 5.97
C ALA A 91 14.02 12.89 6.48
N THR A 92 13.55 12.39 7.63
CA THR A 92 14.04 11.12 8.20
C THR A 92 13.52 9.91 7.38
N LYS A 93 12.26 9.94 6.93
CA LYS A 93 11.71 8.94 6.01
C LYS A 93 12.40 8.96 4.64
N GLU A 94 12.77 10.14 4.15
CA GLU A 94 13.49 10.32 2.89
C GLU A 94 14.91 9.74 2.94
N ARG A 95 15.62 9.91 4.08
CA ARG A 95 16.94 9.29 4.31
C ARG A 95 16.87 7.77 4.45
N ILE A 96 15.80 7.21 5.02
CA ILE A 96 15.61 5.75 5.14
C ILE A 96 15.19 5.14 3.79
N ALA A 97 14.35 5.82 3.01
CA ALA A 97 13.95 5.37 1.67
C ALA A 97 15.13 5.33 0.67
N ASN A 98 16.17 6.12 0.90
CA ASN A 98 17.40 6.13 0.10
C ASN A 98 18.44 5.07 0.52
N ARG A 99 18.14 4.23 1.52
CA ARG A 99 19.06 3.19 2.02
C ARG A 99 18.75 1.77 1.54
N LEU A 100 17.69 1.56 0.75
CA LEU A 100 17.45 0.24 0.20
C LEU A 100 18.56 -0.09 -0.80
N SER A 101 19.36 -1.10 -0.46
CA SER A 101 20.39 -1.62 -1.34
C SER A 101 19.74 -2.27 -2.56
N SER A 102 20.51 -2.41 -3.64
CA SER A 102 20.10 -3.20 -4.80
C SER A 102 19.65 -4.62 -4.42
N ASN A 103 20.29 -5.21 -3.41
CA ASN A 103 19.94 -6.54 -2.94
C ASN A 103 18.59 -6.57 -2.22
N ASP A 104 18.25 -5.53 -1.46
CA ASP A 104 16.94 -5.43 -0.80
C ASP A 104 15.80 -5.38 -1.83
N LEU A 105 15.98 -4.60 -2.91
CA LEU A 105 15.00 -4.49 -3.99
C LEU A 105 14.81 -5.83 -4.73
N ILE A 106 15.91 -6.55 -4.96
CA ILE A 106 15.89 -7.89 -5.57
C ILE A 106 15.14 -8.87 -4.65
N GLN A 107 15.43 -8.87 -3.34
CA GLN A 107 14.78 -9.76 -2.38
C GLN A 107 13.27 -9.47 -2.24
N ILE A 108 12.89 -8.19 -2.22
CA ILE A 108 11.47 -7.79 -2.20
C ILE A 108 10.77 -8.28 -3.47
N SER A 109 11.39 -8.08 -4.63
CA SER A 109 10.84 -8.51 -5.91
C SER A 109 10.73 -10.04 -6.00
N ASP A 110 11.77 -10.77 -5.58
CA ASP A 110 11.79 -12.24 -5.49
C ASP A 110 10.63 -12.75 -4.62
N ARG A 111 10.43 -12.15 -3.45
CA ARG A 111 9.33 -12.52 -2.55
C ARG A 111 7.97 -12.32 -3.21
N VAL A 112 7.73 -11.18 -3.86
CA VAL A 112 6.45 -10.91 -4.57
C VAL A 112 6.23 -11.93 -5.69
N ILE A 113 7.26 -12.19 -6.49
CA ILE A 113 7.22 -13.17 -7.58
C ILE A 113 6.88 -14.57 -7.03
N ARG A 114 7.54 -15.01 -5.96
CA ARG A 114 7.26 -16.30 -5.32
C ARG A 114 5.85 -16.38 -4.75
N ILE A 115 5.36 -15.32 -4.12
CA ILE A 115 3.97 -15.26 -3.61
C ILE A 115 2.97 -15.49 -4.76
N LEU A 116 3.16 -14.79 -5.89
CA LEU A 116 2.22 -14.84 -7.00
C LEU A 116 2.31 -16.13 -7.81
N LEU A 117 3.51 -16.67 -8.03
CA LEU A 117 3.74 -17.76 -8.98
C LEU A 117 3.97 -19.14 -8.34
N TRP A 118 4.53 -19.20 -7.12
CA TRP A 118 5.01 -20.46 -6.54
C TRP A 118 4.62 -20.69 -5.06
N SER A 119 3.78 -19.86 -4.47
CA SER A 119 3.35 -20.04 -3.09
C SER A 119 2.40 -21.22 -2.92
N ASP A 120 2.38 -21.81 -1.73
CA ASP A 120 1.38 -22.82 -1.38
C ASP A 120 -0.03 -22.22 -1.36
N LYS A 121 -0.15 -20.92 -1.07
CA LYS A 121 -1.39 -20.15 -1.22
C LYS A 121 -1.90 -20.25 -2.66
N ARG A 122 -1.04 -20.02 -3.66
CA ARG A 122 -1.39 -20.18 -5.08
C ARG A 122 -1.91 -21.59 -5.38
N LYS A 123 -1.20 -22.62 -4.91
CA LYS A 123 -1.57 -24.02 -5.13
C LYS A 123 -2.97 -24.31 -4.56
N SER A 124 -3.20 -23.90 -3.31
CA SER A 124 -4.48 -24.06 -2.63
C SER A 124 -5.63 -23.40 -3.41
N LEU A 125 -5.44 -22.14 -3.80
CA LEU A 125 -6.41 -21.38 -4.58
C LEU A 125 -6.71 -22.02 -5.95
N PHE A 126 -5.68 -22.55 -6.63
CA PHE A 126 -5.86 -23.28 -7.87
C PHE A 126 -6.71 -24.55 -7.68
N HIS A 127 -6.45 -25.32 -6.62
CA HIS A 127 -7.25 -26.51 -6.29
C HIS A 127 -8.69 -26.17 -5.93
N GLU A 128 -8.92 -25.08 -5.21
CA GLU A 128 -10.25 -24.59 -4.86
C GLU A 128 -11.04 -24.22 -6.13
N VAL A 129 -10.44 -23.42 -7.02
CA VAL A 129 -11.05 -23.03 -8.30
C VAL A 129 -11.36 -24.26 -9.16
N ARG A 130 -10.42 -25.20 -9.27
CA ARG A 130 -10.62 -26.46 -10.00
C ARG A 130 -11.77 -27.29 -9.42
N THR A 131 -11.85 -27.39 -8.11
CA THR A 131 -12.92 -28.12 -7.41
C THR A 131 -14.28 -27.46 -7.65
N ARG A 132 -14.35 -26.14 -7.54
CA ARG A 132 -15.57 -25.36 -7.83
C ARG A 132 -16.04 -25.56 -9.27
N ARG A 133 -15.12 -25.55 -10.25
CA ARG A 133 -15.43 -25.82 -11.66
C ARG A 133 -15.92 -27.24 -11.88
N SER A 134 -15.26 -28.23 -11.28
CA SER A 134 -15.71 -29.63 -11.36
C SER A 134 -17.14 -29.78 -10.86
N ARG A 135 -17.48 -29.17 -9.71
CA ARG A 135 -18.85 -29.16 -9.19
C ARG A 135 -19.84 -28.47 -10.15
N ALA A 136 -19.47 -27.33 -10.73
CA ALA A 136 -20.31 -26.62 -11.70
C ALA A 136 -20.54 -27.44 -12.98
N ALA A 137 -19.50 -28.09 -13.49
CA ALA A 137 -19.54 -28.97 -14.65
C ALA A 137 -20.48 -30.16 -14.38
N LEU A 138 -20.31 -30.84 -13.25
CA LEU A 138 -21.18 -31.95 -12.82
C LEU A 138 -22.64 -31.51 -12.65
N LYS A 139 -22.89 -30.30 -12.11
CA LYS A 139 -24.25 -29.75 -11.99
C LYS A 139 -24.88 -29.56 -13.37
N ARG A 140 -24.13 -29.05 -14.36
CA ARG A 140 -24.63 -28.85 -15.73
C ARG A 140 -24.89 -30.16 -16.46
N VAL A 141 -23.97 -31.13 -16.34
CA VAL A 141 -24.16 -32.49 -16.85
C VAL A 141 -25.41 -33.12 -16.24
N SER A 142 -25.55 -33.06 -14.92
CA SER A 142 -26.71 -33.62 -14.21
C SER A 142 -28.01 -32.98 -14.67
N HIS A 143 -28.03 -31.67 -14.88
CA HIS A 143 -29.19 -30.97 -15.42
C HIS A 143 -29.53 -31.44 -16.84
N HIS A 144 -28.55 -31.54 -17.74
CA HIS A 144 -28.75 -32.03 -19.10
C HIS A 144 -29.33 -33.45 -19.13
N LEU A 145 -28.77 -34.36 -18.32
CA LEU A 145 -29.25 -35.73 -18.19
C LEU A 145 -30.71 -35.77 -17.73
N ARG A 146 -31.05 -35.02 -16.67
CA ARG A 146 -32.44 -34.93 -16.17
C ARG A 146 -33.40 -34.42 -17.25
N THR A 147 -33.03 -33.39 -17.99
CA THR A 147 -33.87 -32.83 -19.07
C THR A 147 -34.08 -33.86 -20.19
N ARG A 148 -33.05 -34.58 -20.61
CA ARG A 148 -33.16 -35.65 -21.62
C ARG A 148 -34.07 -36.78 -21.14
N THR A 149 -33.86 -37.27 -19.91
CA THR A 149 -34.68 -38.33 -19.31
C THR A 149 -36.14 -37.90 -19.17
N HIS A 150 -36.41 -36.70 -18.67
CA HIS A 150 -37.76 -36.14 -18.54
C HIS A 150 -38.49 -36.10 -19.89
N ASN A 151 -37.77 -35.73 -20.95
CA ASN A 151 -38.32 -35.63 -22.30
C ASN A 151 -38.27 -36.96 -23.09
N LYS A 152 -37.88 -38.07 -22.45
CA LYS A 152 -37.71 -39.40 -23.07
C LYS A 152 -36.80 -39.39 -24.31
N LEU A 153 -35.80 -38.51 -24.32
CA LEU A 153 -34.81 -38.41 -25.40
C LEU A 153 -33.59 -39.28 -25.07
N PRO A 154 -32.92 -39.87 -26.08
CA PRO A 154 -31.68 -40.60 -25.86
C PRO A 154 -30.59 -39.69 -25.31
N VAL A 155 -29.76 -40.24 -24.42
CA VAL A 155 -28.58 -39.55 -23.89
C VAL A 155 -27.40 -39.79 -24.82
N ILE A 156 -26.87 -38.70 -25.39
CA ILE A 156 -25.69 -38.75 -26.26
C ILE A 156 -24.44 -38.48 -25.40
N LEU A 157 -23.55 -39.45 -25.29
CA LEU A 157 -22.36 -39.35 -24.42
C LEU A 157 -21.41 -38.22 -24.83
N THR A 158 -21.29 -37.95 -26.13
CA THR A 158 -20.45 -36.87 -26.64
C THR A 158 -20.97 -35.50 -26.20
N ASP A 159 -22.29 -35.30 -26.08
CA ASP A 159 -22.89 -34.06 -25.57
C ASP A 159 -22.50 -33.86 -24.10
N VAL A 160 -22.60 -34.93 -23.30
CA VAL A 160 -22.24 -34.91 -21.87
C VAL A 160 -20.76 -34.57 -21.68
N GLN A 161 -19.88 -35.22 -22.45
CA GLN A 161 -18.44 -34.94 -22.42
C GLN A 161 -18.16 -33.49 -22.83
N SER A 162 -18.81 -33.01 -23.88
CA SER A 162 -18.64 -31.64 -24.39
C SER A 162 -19.07 -30.60 -23.36
N ILE A 163 -20.21 -30.82 -22.68
CA ILE A 163 -20.68 -29.95 -21.59
C ILE A 163 -19.65 -29.92 -20.46
N PHE A 164 -19.15 -31.07 -20.04
CA PHE A 164 -18.18 -31.17 -18.95
C PHE A 164 -16.85 -30.48 -19.30
N ILE A 165 -16.28 -30.81 -20.47
CA ILE A 165 -15.02 -30.25 -20.96
C ILE A 165 -15.13 -28.74 -21.12
N THR A 166 -16.20 -28.26 -21.75
CA THR A 166 -16.45 -26.82 -21.93
C THR A 166 -16.49 -26.10 -20.58
N GLU A 167 -17.19 -26.65 -19.59
CA GLU A 167 -17.28 -26.01 -18.27
C GLU A 167 -15.95 -26.05 -17.50
N MET A 168 -15.16 -27.12 -17.67
CA MET A 168 -13.83 -27.23 -17.07
C MET A 168 -12.81 -26.28 -17.72
N GLN A 169 -12.93 -26.08 -19.04
CA GLN A 169 -12.06 -25.22 -19.84
C GLN A 169 -12.41 -23.74 -19.76
N ARG A 170 -13.65 -23.38 -19.36
CA ARG A 170 -14.05 -21.98 -19.20
C ARG A 170 -13.01 -21.19 -18.43
N THR A 171 -12.47 -20.18 -19.09
CA THR A 171 -11.33 -19.37 -18.63
C THR A 171 -11.70 -18.30 -17.62
N ASP A 172 -12.85 -18.41 -16.97
CA ASP A 172 -13.32 -17.51 -15.90
C ASP A 172 -12.44 -17.58 -14.62
N GLY A 173 -11.33 -18.32 -14.69
CA GLY A 173 -10.39 -18.51 -13.59
C GLY A 173 -9.36 -17.42 -13.59
N TRP A 174 -9.32 -16.72 -12.49
CA TRP A 174 -8.30 -15.74 -12.17
C TRP A 174 -6.92 -16.38 -11.84
N ILE A 175 -6.77 -17.71 -11.97
CA ILE A 175 -5.55 -18.44 -11.65
C ILE A 175 -5.37 -19.62 -12.61
N THR A 176 -4.18 -19.77 -13.18
CA THR A 176 -3.80 -20.87 -14.06
C THR A 176 -2.99 -21.93 -13.30
N ASN A 177 -2.72 -23.07 -13.94
CA ASN A 177 -1.84 -24.12 -13.41
C ASN A 177 -0.53 -23.53 -12.87
N ASN A 178 0.08 -24.19 -11.89
CA ASN A 178 1.36 -23.73 -11.36
C ASN A 178 2.43 -23.75 -12.47
N PRO A 179 3.22 -22.66 -12.61
CA PRO A 179 4.36 -22.66 -13.50
C PRO A 179 5.40 -23.70 -13.06
N PRO A 180 6.14 -24.31 -14.01
CA PRO A 180 7.32 -25.09 -13.66
C PRO A 180 8.28 -24.21 -12.86
N ARG A 181 8.89 -24.78 -11.82
CA ARG A 181 9.81 -24.04 -10.96
C ARG A 181 11.07 -23.71 -11.76
N ASN A 182 11.42 -22.42 -11.82
CA ASN A 182 12.57 -21.94 -12.57
C ASN A 182 13.23 -20.79 -11.80
N GLU A 183 14.24 -21.13 -11.00
CA GLU A 183 14.95 -20.16 -10.15
C GLU A 183 15.71 -19.11 -10.98
N ALA A 184 16.24 -19.49 -12.14
CA ALA A 184 16.90 -18.55 -13.05
C ALA A 184 15.91 -17.48 -13.57
N ARG A 185 14.67 -17.88 -13.87
CA ARG A 185 13.60 -16.95 -14.29
C ARG A 185 13.20 -16.01 -13.15
N VAL A 186 13.08 -16.53 -11.93
CA VAL A 186 12.82 -15.69 -10.74
C VAL A 186 13.91 -14.64 -10.61
N ALA A 187 15.18 -15.05 -10.61
CA ALA A 187 16.31 -14.14 -10.47
C ALA A 187 16.39 -13.10 -11.60
N HIS A 188 16.04 -13.47 -12.83
CA HIS A 188 15.96 -12.55 -13.96
C HIS A 188 14.86 -11.49 -13.75
N LEU A 189 13.63 -11.93 -13.47
CA LEU A 189 12.49 -11.03 -13.23
C LEU A 189 12.72 -10.12 -12.02
N SER A 190 13.26 -10.65 -10.93
CA SER A 190 13.60 -9.87 -9.73
C SER A 190 14.60 -8.76 -10.02
N ARG A 191 15.60 -9.03 -10.88
CA ARG A 191 16.58 -8.02 -11.30
C ARG A 191 15.94 -6.93 -12.16
N GLN A 192 15.10 -7.31 -13.13
CA GLN A 192 14.36 -6.35 -13.95
C GLN A 192 13.45 -5.44 -13.11
N CYS A 193 12.70 -6.02 -12.16
CA CYS A 193 11.90 -5.25 -11.21
C CYS A 193 12.76 -4.28 -10.37
N ALA A 194 13.90 -4.76 -9.86
CA ALA A 194 14.79 -3.95 -9.03
C ALA A 194 15.43 -2.79 -9.82
N GLU A 195 15.79 -2.98 -11.09
CA GLU A 195 16.34 -1.93 -11.95
C GLU A 195 15.34 -0.79 -12.16
N VAL A 196 14.09 -1.12 -12.50
CA VAL A 196 13.03 -0.11 -12.64
C VAL A 196 12.73 0.56 -11.30
N GLN A 197 12.72 -0.19 -10.19
CA GLN A 197 12.57 0.40 -8.87
C GLN A 197 13.69 1.38 -8.52
N ARG A 198 14.95 1.09 -8.88
CA ARG A 198 16.05 2.04 -8.68
C ARG A 198 15.82 3.32 -9.47
N LEU A 199 15.33 3.22 -10.70
CA LEU A 199 14.98 4.38 -11.50
C LEU A 199 13.87 5.20 -10.83
N MET A 200 12.80 4.55 -10.35
CA MET A 200 11.72 5.18 -9.58
C MET A 200 12.24 5.88 -8.32
N LEU A 201 13.26 5.29 -7.70
CA LEU A 201 13.88 5.81 -6.50
C LEU A 201 14.90 6.93 -6.78
N SER A 202 15.23 7.21 -8.04
CA SER A 202 16.10 8.34 -8.39
C SER A 202 15.46 9.67 -8.00
N SER A 203 16.30 10.62 -7.57
CA SER A 203 15.84 11.94 -7.11
C SER A 203 15.12 12.74 -8.19
N THR A 204 15.50 12.56 -9.47
CA THR A 204 14.87 13.19 -10.63
C THR A 204 13.40 12.78 -10.78
N VAL A 205 13.14 11.47 -10.76
CA VAL A 205 11.78 10.92 -10.95
C VAL A 205 10.90 11.24 -9.74
N ARG A 206 11.42 11.10 -8.51
CA ARG A 206 10.64 11.39 -7.29
C ARG A 206 10.20 12.85 -7.19
N LYS A 207 11.04 13.80 -7.60
CA LYS A 207 10.69 15.23 -7.57
C LYS A 207 9.55 15.57 -8.53
N GLN A 208 9.48 14.86 -9.66
CA GLN A 208 8.46 15.09 -10.69
C GLN A 208 7.15 14.36 -10.37
N ILE A 209 7.20 13.15 -9.81
CA ILE A 209 6.00 12.34 -9.52
C ILE A 209 5.55 12.56 -8.07
N ARG A 210 4.66 13.53 -7.85
CA ARG A 210 4.00 13.77 -6.55
C ARG A 210 2.90 12.73 -6.27
N SER A 211 3.27 11.48 -6.02
CA SER A 211 2.30 10.39 -5.78
C SER A 211 2.12 10.04 -4.29
N PRO A 212 0.88 9.77 -3.83
CA PRO A 212 0.61 9.27 -2.48
C PRO A 212 1.31 7.95 -2.15
N ILE A 213 1.70 7.16 -3.16
CA ILE A 213 2.35 5.88 -2.92
C ILE A 213 3.73 6.04 -2.27
N PHE A 214 4.39 7.18 -2.49
CA PHE A 214 5.65 7.54 -1.82
C PHE A 214 5.48 7.88 -0.33
N GLN A 215 4.25 7.95 0.18
CA GLN A 215 3.94 8.14 1.59
C GLN A 215 3.80 6.81 2.36
N LEU A 216 3.71 5.67 1.65
CA LEU A 216 3.69 4.34 2.27
C LEU A 216 5.04 4.00 2.92
N SER A 217 5.06 2.99 3.79
CA SER A 217 6.34 2.44 4.26
C SER A 217 7.14 1.93 3.05
N SER A 218 8.46 2.15 3.07
CA SER A 218 9.35 1.81 1.95
C SER A 218 9.16 0.37 1.48
N LYS A 219 9.05 -0.59 2.42
CA LYS A 219 8.80 -2.00 2.11
C LYS A 219 7.47 -2.24 1.41
N CYS A 220 6.36 -1.74 1.96
CA CYS A 220 5.04 -1.93 1.36
C CYS A 220 4.99 -1.29 -0.04
N GLN A 221 5.57 -0.10 -0.18
CA GLN A 221 5.67 0.59 -1.46
C GLN A 221 6.43 -0.25 -2.50
N MET A 222 7.60 -0.80 -2.14
CA MET A 222 8.41 -1.59 -3.06
C MET A 222 7.72 -2.89 -3.48
N GLU A 223 6.97 -3.55 -2.59
CA GLU A 223 6.17 -4.73 -2.95
C GLU A 223 5.13 -4.40 -4.05
N TYR A 224 4.44 -3.26 -3.93
CA TYR A 224 3.49 -2.83 -4.96
C TYR A 224 4.17 -2.36 -6.25
N PHE A 225 5.39 -1.83 -6.19
CA PHE A 225 6.16 -1.54 -7.40
C PHE A 225 6.61 -2.82 -8.11
N ALA A 226 7.11 -3.82 -7.39
CA ALA A 226 7.43 -5.12 -7.98
C ALA A 226 6.19 -5.72 -8.64
N LEU A 227 5.06 -5.72 -7.93
CA LEU A 227 3.77 -6.18 -8.46
C LEU A 227 3.37 -5.40 -9.72
N GLY A 228 3.39 -4.07 -9.69
CA GLY A 228 3.07 -3.22 -10.84
C GLY A 228 3.95 -3.55 -12.06
N MET A 229 5.26 -3.71 -11.84
CA MET A 229 6.21 -4.02 -12.90
C MET A 229 5.95 -5.39 -13.53
N LEU A 230 5.63 -6.42 -12.73
CA LEU A 230 5.29 -7.74 -13.27
C LEU A 230 4.09 -7.70 -14.21
N TYR A 231 3.05 -6.93 -13.87
CA TYR A 231 1.88 -6.78 -14.75
C TYR A 231 2.15 -5.88 -15.95
N ILE A 232 3.06 -4.92 -15.84
CA ILE A 232 3.54 -4.16 -16.99
C ILE A 232 4.29 -5.08 -17.96
N MET A 233 5.22 -5.92 -17.47
CA MET A 233 5.93 -6.90 -18.30
C MET A 233 4.96 -7.93 -18.90
N ARG A 234 3.92 -8.33 -18.17
CA ARG A 234 2.87 -9.24 -18.67
C ARG A 234 2.16 -8.70 -19.91
N ASP A 235 1.84 -7.41 -19.89
CA ASP A 235 1.02 -6.78 -20.93
C ASP A 235 1.88 -6.16 -22.04
N GLY A 236 3.11 -5.77 -21.71
CA GLY A 236 3.96 -4.92 -22.53
C GLY A 236 3.53 -3.46 -22.46
N ILE A 237 4.44 -2.56 -22.84
CA ILE A 237 4.15 -1.13 -23.06
C ILE A 237 4.83 -0.71 -24.35
N ALA A 238 4.10 0.04 -25.17
CA ALA A 238 4.64 0.78 -26.30
C ALA A 238 4.52 2.29 -26.04
N SER A 239 5.45 3.07 -26.55
CA SER A 239 5.35 4.53 -26.62
C SER A 239 4.39 4.97 -27.72
N ASP A 240 4.07 6.26 -27.75
CA ASP A 240 3.10 6.84 -28.70
C ASP A 240 3.55 6.72 -30.18
N ASP A 241 4.86 6.57 -30.41
CA ASP A 241 5.47 6.29 -31.72
C ASP A 241 5.38 4.79 -32.13
N GLY A 242 4.76 3.96 -31.29
CA GLY A 242 4.62 2.52 -31.51
C GLY A 242 5.86 1.69 -31.12
N LYS A 243 6.94 2.31 -30.65
CA LYS A 243 8.15 1.59 -30.20
C LYS A 243 7.88 0.88 -28.88
N SER A 244 8.29 -0.38 -28.76
CA SER A 244 8.14 -1.11 -27.49
C SER A 244 9.09 -0.56 -26.43
N MET A 245 8.53 -0.04 -25.34
CA MET A 245 9.28 0.38 -24.15
C MET A 245 9.53 -0.80 -23.21
N VAL A 246 8.55 -1.71 -23.12
CA VAL A 246 8.63 -2.96 -22.36
C VAL A 246 8.06 -4.06 -23.22
N GLU A 247 8.89 -5.05 -23.52
CA GLU A 247 8.45 -6.23 -24.25
C GLU A 247 7.48 -7.07 -23.43
N LYS A 248 6.53 -7.68 -24.13
CA LYS A 248 5.53 -8.54 -23.51
C LYS A 248 6.13 -9.89 -23.12
N ASP A 249 6.01 -10.24 -21.85
CA ASP A 249 6.44 -11.52 -21.30
C ASP A 249 5.29 -12.55 -21.35
N PHE A 250 5.40 -13.49 -22.30
CA PHE A 250 4.42 -14.57 -22.48
C PHE A 250 4.32 -15.53 -21.30
N PHE A 251 5.41 -15.75 -20.56
CA PHE A 251 5.40 -16.59 -19.36
C PHE A 251 4.56 -15.92 -18.27
N LEU A 252 4.77 -14.62 -18.03
CA LEU A 252 3.96 -13.85 -17.09
C LEU A 252 2.50 -13.79 -17.54
N ASN A 253 2.22 -13.60 -18.83
CA ASN A 253 0.87 -13.61 -19.38
C ASN A 253 0.14 -14.92 -19.08
N LYS A 254 0.84 -16.05 -19.22
CA LYS A 254 0.28 -17.38 -18.97
C LYS A 254 0.06 -17.67 -17.48
N TYR A 255 0.94 -17.19 -16.60
CA TYR A 255 0.99 -17.66 -15.21
C TYR A 255 0.61 -16.64 -14.14
N LEU A 256 0.69 -15.33 -14.39
CA LEU A 256 0.25 -14.36 -13.39
C LEU A 256 -1.27 -14.49 -13.15
N PRO A 257 -1.71 -14.32 -11.89
CA PRO A 257 -3.13 -14.30 -11.60
C PRO A 257 -3.82 -13.11 -12.29
N ASN A 258 -5.13 -13.19 -12.49
CA ASN A 258 -5.91 -12.06 -12.95
C ASN A 258 -5.89 -10.94 -11.88
N LEU A 259 -5.86 -9.69 -12.34
CA LEU A 259 -5.87 -8.51 -11.49
C LEU A 259 -7.01 -8.50 -10.47
N ASN A 260 -8.19 -9.01 -10.84
CA ASN A 260 -9.34 -9.07 -9.93
C ASN A 260 -9.13 -10.07 -8.78
N GLY A 261 -8.23 -11.05 -8.94
CA GLY A 261 -7.88 -12.04 -7.91
C GLY A 261 -6.73 -11.63 -6.99
N LEU A 262 -6.13 -10.44 -7.16
CA LEU A 262 -4.95 -10.02 -6.39
C LEU A 262 -5.18 -9.98 -4.87
N HIS A 263 -6.40 -9.67 -4.43
CA HIS A 263 -6.76 -9.64 -3.01
C HIS A 263 -6.63 -11.02 -2.35
N MET A 264 -6.77 -12.11 -3.11
CA MET A 264 -6.53 -13.47 -2.62
C MET A 264 -5.06 -13.71 -2.30
N PHE A 265 -4.14 -12.87 -2.78
CA PHE A 265 -2.72 -12.88 -2.46
C PHE A 265 -2.32 -11.74 -1.51
N ASP A 266 -3.29 -11.16 -0.80
CA ASP A 266 -3.12 -10.06 0.15
C ASP A 266 -2.67 -8.73 -0.48
N PHE A 267 -2.83 -8.59 -1.80
CA PHE A 267 -2.56 -7.35 -2.52
C PHE A 267 -3.84 -6.55 -2.79
N ARG A 268 -3.83 -5.27 -2.45
CA ARG A 268 -4.96 -4.35 -2.65
C ARG A 268 -4.91 -3.73 -4.05
N LYS A 269 -6.02 -3.84 -4.79
CA LYS A 269 -6.14 -3.31 -6.17
C LYS A 269 -5.86 -1.82 -6.27
N SER A 270 -6.34 -1.01 -5.33
CA SER A 270 -6.11 0.45 -5.33
C SER A 270 -4.62 0.83 -5.28
N ARG A 271 -3.86 0.18 -4.40
CA ARG A 271 -2.41 0.39 -4.28
C ARG A 271 -1.65 -0.08 -5.52
N PHE A 272 -2.07 -1.21 -6.10
CA PHE A 272 -1.55 -1.69 -7.37
C PHE A 272 -1.76 -0.68 -8.50
N THR A 273 -2.97 -0.13 -8.64
CA THR A 273 -3.28 0.85 -9.70
C THR A 273 -2.38 2.08 -9.57
N HIS A 274 -2.24 2.64 -8.36
CA HIS A 274 -1.34 3.77 -8.14
C HIS A 274 0.12 3.44 -8.47
N ALA A 275 0.62 2.27 -8.07
CA ALA A 275 1.98 1.85 -8.37
C ALA A 275 2.23 1.79 -9.87
N THR A 276 1.31 1.16 -10.60
CA THR A 276 1.37 0.98 -12.05
C THR A 276 1.38 2.33 -12.76
N THR A 277 0.52 3.27 -12.36
CA THR A 277 0.52 4.63 -12.93
C THR A 277 1.85 5.33 -12.70
N CYS A 278 2.42 5.24 -11.49
CA CYS A 278 3.71 5.87 -11.20
C CYS A 278 4.85 5.27 -12.04
N ILE A 279 4.87 3.94 -12.19
CA ILE A 279 5.88 3.27 -13.02
C ILE A 279 5.76 3.73 -14.46
N LYS A 280 4.54 3.71 -15.03
CA LYS A 280 4.30 4.17 -16.41
C LYS A 280 4.80 5.60 -16.63
N MET A 281 4.44 6.52 -15.73
CA MET A 281 4.90 7.92 -15.80
C MET A 281 6.43 8.02 -15.78
N ALA A 282 7.10 7.29 -14.90
CA ALA A 282 8.56 7.33 -14.82
C ALA A 282 9.25 6.76 -16.07
N MET A 283 8.70 5.68 -16.63
CA MET A 283 9.23 5.11 -17.87
C MET A 283 9.06 6.08 -19.04
N THR A 284 7.92 6.74 -19.15
CA THR A 284 7.70 7.79 -20.17
C THR A 284 8.66 8.95 -19.99
N LEU A 285 8.86 9.44 -18.77
CA LEU A 285 9.82 10.51 -18.47
C LEU A 285 11.24 10.10 -18.86
N GLN A 286 11.67 8.88 -18.51
CA GLN A 286 12.99 8.38 -18.88
C GLN A 286 13.17 8.28 -20.39
N HIS A 287 12.17 7.77 -21.10
CA HIS A 287 12.19 7.67 -22.56
C HIS A 287 12.33 9.04 -23.21
N ASN A 288 11.54 10.03 -22.78
CA ASN A 288 11.61 11.39 -23.32
C ASN A 288 12.98 12.05 -23.07
N LEU A 289 13.59 11.80 -21.90
CA LEU A 289 14.94 12.28 -21.61
C LEU A 289 15.97 11.65 -22.54
N GLN A 290 15.86 10.35 -22.82
CA GLN A 290 16.77 9.66 -23.74
C GLN A 290 16.62 10.15 -25.18
N SER A 291 15.38 10.35 -25.66
CA SER A 291 15.12 10.87 -27.01
C SER A 291 15.59 12.31 -27.21
N SER A 292 15.66 13.12 -26.14
CA SER A 292 16.16 14.50 -26.24
C SER A 292 17.68 14.63 -26.40
N LEU A 293 18.41 13.53 -26.21
CA LEU A 293 19.87 13.48 -26.27
C LEU A 293 20.40 12.94 -27.62
N THR A 294 19.52 12.46 -28.50
CA THR A 294 19.83 11.88 -29.82
C THR A 294 19.34 12.78 -30.92
#